data_AF-A0A1I7AL64-F1
#
_entry.id   AF-A0A1I7AL64-F1
#
_cell.length_a   1.000
_cell.length_b   1.000
_cell.length_c   1.000
_cell.angle_alpha   90.00
_cell.angle_beta   90.00
_cell.angle_gamma   90.00
#
_symmetry.space_group_name_H-M   'P 1'
#
loop_
_entity.id
_entity.type
_entity.pdbx_description
1 polymer ?
#
loop_
_entity_poly.entity_id
_entity_poly.type
_entity_poly.pdbx_seq_one_letter_code
_entity_poly.pdbx_strand_id
1 'polypeptide(L)'
;MYGCHTRHRQQNKEVNADPAQNPRSPLRIDPASLHPHIYAMLKFTPILLAILYALAMYRFSVWRTGKELDAKSTELADPALKQLTDRLAASLDLARIPVYIYEIDPVNGLAAPDGRIFITRGFYRKFRNGEVTGEEMASVIAHELGHVALGHARRRMIDFSGQNALRTALIMVLGRFVPFVGVWIANMLTSVLASKLSRSDEYEADAYAAALLTKAGIGVGPQKSLFHKLDSLTEKRAGMAPAWLLSHPDTAQRIAALEQLESRWKTSD
;
A
#
# COMPACT_ATOMS: atom_id res chain seq x y z
N MET A 1 100.14 -14.52 52.74
CA MET A 1 100.93 -13.78 51.73
C MET A 1 99.98 -12.85 50.98
N TYR A 2 100.38 -11.59 50.87
CA TYR A 2 99.61 -10.48 50.30
C TYR A 2 99.39 -10.63 48.78
N GLY A 3 98.23 -10.15 48.29
CA GLY A 3 97.93 -10.06 46.87
C GLY A 3 96.87 -8.98 46.60
N CYS A 4 97.35 -7.78 46.35
CA CYS A 4 96.60 -6.57 45.97
C CYS A 4 96.08 -6.68 44.53
N HIS A 5 94.81 -6.35 44.26
CA HIS A 5 94.40 -5.77 42.98
C HIS A 5 93.15 -4.88 43.09
N THR A 6 93.27 -3.72 42.45
CA THR A 6 92.44 -2.53 42.50
C THR A 6 91.38 -2.48 41.39
N ARG A 7 90.20 -1.95 41.74
CA ARG A 7 89.20 -1.19 40.96
C ARG A 7 88.80 -1.66 39.55
N HIS A 8 87.50 -1.90 39.35
CA HIS A 8 86.67 -0.94 38.60
C HIS A 8 85.18 -1.04 38.97
N ARG A 9 84.59 0.14 39.19
CA ARG A 9 83.22 0.43 39.64
C ARG A 9 82.32 0.51 38.41
N GLN A 10 81.36 -0.41 38.25
CA GLN A 10 80.24 -0.20 37.31
C GLN A 10 79.17 0.64 38.00
N GLN A 11 79.09 1.91 37.61
CA GLN A 11 77.95 2.79 37.90
C GLN A 11 76.87 2.52 36.85
N ASN A 12 75.72 2.01 37.29
CA ASN A 12 74.46 2.23 36.57
C ASN A 12 74.17 3.73 36.62
N LYS A 13 74.22 4.40 35.46
CA LYS A 13 73.59 5.70 35.26
C LYS A 13 72.53 5.55 34.17
N GLU A 14 71.32 5.88 34.57
CA GLU A 14 70.09 5.89 33.79
C GLU A 14 70.27 6.70 32.50
N VAL A 15 69.92 6.08 31.36
CA VAL A 15 69.74 6.80 30.10
C VAL A 15 68.32 7.37 30.11
N ASN A 16 68.27 8.69 30.12
CA ASN A 16 67.10 9.53 30.02
C ASN A 16 66.37 9.27 28.69
N ALA A 17 65.15 8.73 28.73
CA ALA A 17 64.31 8.50 27.55
C ALA A 17 63.13 9.49 27.57
N ASP A 18 63.16 10.44 26.63
CA ASP A 18 62.16 11.47 26.38
C ASP A 18 60.84 10.84 25.87
N PRO A 19 59.68 11.05 26.52
CA PRO A 19 58.42 10.37 26.19
C PRO A 19 57.59 11.15 25.16
N ALA A 20 58.21 11.60 24.07
CA ALA A 20 57.52 12.39 23.05
C ALA A 20 57.88 11.94 21.64
N GLN A 21 57.42 10.75 21.22
CA GLN A 21 57.24 10.42 19.79
C GLN A 21 56.48 9.09 19.60
N ASN A 22 55.16 9.17 19.43
CA ASN A 22 54.36 8.13 18.79
C ASN A 22 53.35 8.78 17.82
N PRO A 23 53.61 8.82 16.51
CA PRO A 23 52.73 9.50 15.57
C PRO A 23 51.90 8.49 14.77
N ARG A 24 50.84 7.94 15.38
CA ARG A 24 49.69 7.37 14.64
C ARG A 24 48.40 7.58 15.42
N SER A 25 48.02 8.84 15.58
CA SER A 25 46.64 9.18 15.94
C SER A 25 45.72 8.76 14.78
N PRO A 26 44.57 8.09 15.03
CA PRO A 26 43.57 7.87 13.98
C PRO A 26 43.14 9.23 13.44
N LEU A 27 43.05 9.37 12.11
CA LEU A 27 42.58 10.60 11.45
C LEU A 27 41.27 11.05 12.09
N ARG A 28 41.36 12.06 12.95
CA ARG A 28 40.19 12.70 13.54
C ARG A 28 39.75 13.73 12.52
N ILE A 29 38.77 13.35 11.68
CA ILE A 29 38.18 14.28 10.72
C ILE A 29 37.52 15.40 11.53
N ASP A 30 38.10 16.59 11.45
CA ASP A 30 37.60 17.76 12.13
C ASP A 30 36.35 18.27 11.38
N PRO A 31 35.14 18.21 11.97
CA PRO A 31 33.90 18.56 11.28
C PRO A 31 33.86 20.04 10.84
N ALA A 32 34.71 20.90 11.42
CA ALA A 32 34.85 22.31 11.05
C ALA A 32 35.64 22.55 9.75
N SER A 33 36.31 21.53 9.20
CA SER A 33 37.11 21.62 7.98
C SER A 33 36.32 21.32 6.69
N LEU A 34 35.08 20.83 6.81
CA LEU A 34 34.22 20.58 5.67
C LEU A 34 33.51 21.87 5.24
N HIS A 35 33.64 22.23 3.96
CA HIS A 35 32.84 23.31 3.37
C HIS A 35 31.34 23.09 3.67
N PRO A 36 30.56 24.15 3.94
CA PRO A 36 29.17 24.05 4.40
C PRO A 36 28.28 23.20 3.47
N HIS A 37 28.58 23.16 2.18
CA HIS A 37 27.90 22.30 1.20
C HIS A 37 28.17 20.80 1.39
N ILE A 38 29.37 20.40 1.81
CA ILE A 38 29.75 19.00 2.03
C ILE A 38 29.08 18.47 3.31
N TYR A 39 29.00 19.30 4.35
CA TYR A 39 28.29 18.97 5.58
C TYR A 39 26.77 18.87 5.35
N ALA A 40 26.20 19.77 4.55
CA ALA A 40 24.81 19.67 4.10
C ALA A 40 24.56 18.42 3.26
N MET A 41 25.42 18.10 2.28
CA MET A 41 25.33 16.85 1.51
C MET A 41 25.31 15.64 2.45
N LEU A 42 26.30 15.47 3.33
CA LEU A 42 26.39 14.32 4.24
C LEU A 42 25.16 14.15 5.16
N LYS A 43 24.52 15.25 5.56
CA LYS A 43 23.30 15.23 6.39
C LYS A 43 22.08 14.72 5.62
N PHE A 44 21.99 15.00 4.32
CA PHE A 44 20.86 14.59 3.47
C PHE A 44 21.11 13.31 2.68
N THR A 45 22.37 12.91 2.44
CA THR A 45 22.73 11.65 1.77
C THR A 45 22.05 10.41 2.37
N PRO A 46 21.99 10.18 3.70
CA PRO A 46 21.30 9.01 4.24
C PRO A 46 19.79 9.03 3.99
N ILE A 47 19.16 10.20 4.01
CA ILE A 47 17.73 10.37 3.69
C ILE A 47 17.50 10.11 2.19
N LEU A 48 18.34 10.67 1.33
CA LEU A 48 18.28 10.47 -0.11
C LEU A 48 18.46 8.99 -0.49
N LEU A 49 19.43 8.32 0.13
CA LEU A 49 19.68 6.88 -0.06
C LEU A 49 18.51 6.04 0.44
N ALA A 50 17.90 6.40 1.57
CA ALA A 50 16.70 5.72 2.06
C ALA A 50 15.51 5.89 1.10
N ILE A 51 15.30 7.09 0.54
CA ILE A 51 14.25 7.34 -0.47
C ILE A 51 14.53 6.53 -1.74
N LEU A 52 15.77 6.55 -2.25
CA LEU A 52 16.16 5.78 -3.43
C LEU A 52 15.99 4.27 -3.21
N TYR A 53 16.38 3.77 -2.04
CA TYR A 53 16.19 2.37 -1.66
C TYR A 53 14.70 2.00 -1.57
N ALA A 54 13.88 2.85 -0.96
CA ALA A 54 12.43 2.64 -0.89
C ALA A 54 11.79 2.63 -2.29
N LEU A 55 12.20 3.54 -3.18
CA LEU A 55 11.74 3.57 -4.57
C LEU A 55 12.19 2.31 -5.33
N ALA A 56 13.43 1.86 -5.14
CA ALA A 56 13.94 0.64 -5.76
C ALA A 56 13.17 -0.61 -5.28
N MET A 57 12.96 -0.74 -3.96
CA MET A 57 12.16 -1.81 -3.35
C MET A 57 10.71 -1.78 -3.84
N TYR A 58 10.11 -0.59 -3.97
CA TYR A 58 8.77 -0.43 -4.53
C TYR A 58 8.71 -0.93 -5.98
N ARG A 59 9.64 -0.51 -6.84
CA ARG A 59 9.69 -0.99 -8.23
C ARG A 59 9.88 -2.49 -8.31
N PHE A 60 10.74 -3.06 -7.46
CA PHE A 60 10.94 -4.49 -7.37
C PHE A 60 9.68 -5.23 -6.90
N SER A 61 8.96 -4.70 -5.91
CA SER A 61 7.71 -5.27 -5.41
C SER A 61 6.63 -5.26 -6.48
N VAL A 62 6.39 -4.11 -7.15
CA VAL A 62 5.41 -4.00 -8.24
C VAL A 62 5.75 -4.96 -9.37
N TRP A 63 7.03 -5.05 -9.74
CA TRP A 63 7.50 -5.98 -10.76
C TRP A 63 7.24 -7.45 -10.38
N ARG A 64 7.57 -7.84 -9.14
CA ARG A 64 7.35 -9.20 -8.65
C ARG A 64 5.86 -9.56 -8.61
N THR A 65 5.02 -8.67 -8.08
CA THR A 65 3.57 -8.87 -8.02
C THR A 65 2.97 -8.94 -9.43
N GLY A 66 3.41 -8.07 -10.35
CA GLY A 66 3.00 -8.12 -11.76
C GLY A 66 3.32 -9.48 -12.39
N LYS A 67 4.53 -9.99 -12.19
CA LYS A 67 4.95 -11.31 -12.69
C LYS A 67 4.15 -12.47 -12.10
N GLU A 68 3.78 -12.38 -10.82
CA GLU A 68 2.93 -13.40 -10.18
C GLU A 68 1.49 -13.38 -10.72
N LEU A 69 0.93 -12.19 -10.93
CA LEU A 69 -0.38 -12.01 -11.55
C LEU A 69 -0.38 -12.54 -12.99
N ASP A 70 0.67 -12.26 -13.77
CA ASP A 70 0.82 -12.78 -15.14
C ASP A 70 0.83 -14.32 -15.16
N ALA A 71 1.51 -14.95 -14.21
CA ALA A 71 1.60 -16.40 -14.12
C ALA A 71 0.31 -17.09 -13.66
N LYS A 72 -0.56 -16.37 -12.94
CA LYS A 72 -1.78 -16.91 -12.31
C LYS A 72 -3.08 -16.36 -12.88
N SER A 73 -3.00 -15.65 -14.00
CA SER A 73 -4.18 -15.05 -14.62
C SER A 73 -4.31 -15.42 -16.09
N THR A 74 -5.56 -15.52 -16.53
CA THR A 74 -5.92 -15.70 -17.93
C THR A 74 -6.77 -14.53 -18.38
N GLU A 75 -6.58 -14.05 -19.62
CA GLU A 75 -7.41 -12.96 -20.15
C GLU A 75 -8.87 -13.42 -20.22
N LEU A 76 -9.78 -12.56 -19.77
CA LEU A 76 -11.20 -12.85 -19.80
C LEU A 76 -11.72 -12.79 -21.24
N ALA A 77 -11.97 -13.95 -21.83
CA ALA A 77 -12.44 -14.11 -23.19
C ALA A 77 -13.92 -14.56 -23.27
N ASP A 78 -14.79 -14.05 -22.40
CA ASP A 78 -16.23 -14.32 -22.47
C ASP A 78 -16.92 -13.24 -23.33
N PRO A 79 -17.64 -13.60 -24.42
CA PRO A 79 -18.25 -12.63 -25.33
C PRO A 79 -19.26 -11.68 -24.68
N ALA A 80 -20.04 -12.18 -23.71
CA ALA A 80 -21.07 -11.37 -23.04
C ALA A 80 -20.41 -10.31 -22.14
N LEU A 81 -19.39 -10.71 -21.38
CA LEU A 81 -18.63 -9.79 -20.55
C LEU A 81 -17.79 -8.82 -21.40
N LYS A 82 -17.25 -9.29 -22.53
CA LYS A 82 -16.52 -8.45 -23.47
C LYS A 82 -17.39 -7.31 -24.01
N GLN A 83 -18.64 -7.59 -24.38
CA GLN A 83 -19.55 -6.53 -24.85
C GLN A 83 -19.76 -5.44 -23.79
N LEU A 84 -19.88 -5.84 -22.52
CA LEU A 84 -20.05 -4.90 -21.42
C LEU A 84 -18.77 -4.11 -21.15
N THR A 85 -17.60 -4.77 -21.11
CA THR A 85 -16.32 -4.08 -20.90
C THR A 85 -15.97 -3.15 -22.06
N ASP A 86 -16.31 -3.51 -23.31
CA ASP A 86 -16.17 -2.63 -24.47
C ASP A 86 -17.06 -1.37 -24.34
N ARG A 87 -18.30 -1.51 -23.84
CA ARG A 87 -19.18 -0.36 -23.54
C ARG A 87 -18.61 0.55 -22.47
N LEU A 88 -18.05 -0.03 -21.39
CA LEU A 88 -17.37 0.75 -20.35
C LEU A 88 -16.15 1.48 -20.92
N ALA A 89 -15.34 0.80 -21.75
CA ALA A 89 -14.15 1.37 -22.38
C ALA A 89 -14.50 2.54 -23.29
N ALA A 90 -15.52 2.36 -24.14
CA ALA A 90 -16.03 3.43 -25.01
C ALA A 90 -16.53 4.64 -24.19
N SER A 91 -17.17 4.41 -23.04
CA SER A 91 -17.63 5.48 -22.14
C SER A 91 -16.48 6.27 -21.50
N LEU A 92 -15.28 5.71 -21.48
CA LEU A 92 -14.06 6.33 -20.95
C LEU A 92 -13.09 6.79 -22.06
N ASP A 93 -13.48 6.69 -23.33
CA ASP A 93 -12.61 6.94 -24.48
C ASP A 93 -11.31 6.10 -24.46
N LEU A 94 -11.41 4.88 -23.91
CA LEU A 94 -10.30 3.92 -23.83
C LEU A 94 -10.38 2.90 -24.96
N ALA A 95 -9.22 2.51 -25.49
CA ALA A 95 -9.13 1.47 -26.51
C ALA A 95 -9.62 0.10 -25.99
N ARG A 96 -9.28 -0.24 -24.74
CA ARG A 96 -9.74 -1.45 -24.06
C ARG A 96 -9.58 -1.34 -22.55
N ILE A 97 -10.41 -2.08 -21.81
CA ILE A 97 -10.21 -2.35 -20.38
C ILE A 97 -9.67 -3.78 -20.25
N PRO A 98 -8.43 -3.97 -19.80
CA PRO A 98 -7.85 -5.31 -19.69
C PRO A 98 -8.37 -6.01 -18.43
N VAL A 99 -9.20 -7.04 -18.63
CA VAL A 99 -9.81 -7.84 -17.56
C VAL A 99 -9.28 -9.27 -17.60
N TYR A 100 -8.91 -9.80 -16.44
CA TYR A 100 -8.33 -11.13 -16.29
C TYR A 100 -9.09 -11.96 -15.26
N ILE A 101 -9.03 -13.28 -15.39
CA ILE A 101 -9.49 -14.23 -14.38
C ILE A 101 -8.30 -14.60 -13.49
N TYR A 102 -8.42 -14.38 -12.19
CA TYR A 102 -7.46 -14.85 -11.19
C TYR A 102 -7.92 -16.21 -10.63
N GLU A 103 -7.06 -17.22 -10.69
CA GLU A 103 -7.38 -18.63 -10.40
C GLU A 103 -7.50 -18.92 -8.88
N ILE A 104 -8.47 -18.27 -8.22
CA ILE A 104 -8.84 -18.53 -6.83
C ILE A 104 -10.35 -18.73 -6.68
N ASP A 105 -10.74 -19.54 -5.70
CA ASP A 105 -12.13 -19.92 -5.44
C ASP A 105 -13.03 -18.87 -4.78
N PRO A 106 -12.55 -17.99 -3.87
CA PRO A 106 -13.41 -16.99 -3.25
C PRO A 106 -13.98 -16.01 -4.27
N VAL A 107 -15.22 -15.54 -4.07
CA VAL A 107 -15.83 -14.47 -4.87
C VAL A 107 -15.15 -13.14 -4.53
N ASN A 108 -14.43 -12.55 -5.49
CA ASN A 108 -13.78 -11.24 -5.32
C ASN A 108 -13.48 -10.54 -6.66
N GLY A 109 -13.20 -9.23 -6.59
CA GLY A 109 -12.57 -8.43 -7.63
C GLY A 109 -11.32 -7.75 -7.08
N LEU A 110 -10.35 -7.44 -7.93
CA LEU A 110 -9.17 -6.66 -7.53
C LEU A 110 -8.57 -5.91 -8.72
N ALA A 111 -8.23 -4.65 -8.50
CA ALA A 111 -7.41 -3.88 -9.43
C ALA A 111 -5.91 -3.94 -9.08
N ALA A 112 -5.07 -4.17 -10.09
CA ALA A 112 -3.64 -4.02 -9.96
C ALA A 112 -3.21 -2.55 -10.17
N PRO A 113 -2.08 -2.12 -9.57
CA PRO A 113 -1.55 -0.76 -9.73
C PRO A 113 -1.20 -0.38 -11.18
N ASP A 114 -1.05 -1.35 -12.08
CA ASP A 114 -0.79 -1.15 -13.51
C ASP A 114 -2.07 -0.97 -14.35
N GLY A 115 -3.24 -0.90 -13.70
CA GLY A 115 -4.53 -0.65 -14.32
C GLY A 115 -5.25 -1.89 -14.83
N ARG A 116 -4.71 -3.09 -14.59
CA ARG A 116 -5.38 -4.35 -14.92
C ARG A 116 -6.43 -4.69 -13.87
N ILE A 117 -7.58 -5.17 -14.33
CA ILE A 117 -8.67 -5.61 -13.46
C ILE A 117 -8.69 -7.14 -13.44
N PHE A 118 -8.81 -7.71 -12.25
CA PHE A 118 -8.86 -9.15 -12.05
C PHE A 118 -10.16 -9.53 -11.36
N ILE A 119 -10.81 -10.55 -11.89
CA ILE A 119 -11.99 -11.17 -11.32
C ILE A 119 -11.63 -12.58 -10.92
N THR A 120 -12.08 -13.04 -9.75
CA THR A 120 -11.75 -14.41 -9.33
C THR A 120 -12.48 -15.47 -10.15
N ARG A 121 -11.85 -16.63 -10.32
CA ARG A 121 -12.48 -17.82 -10.92
C ARG A 121 -13.79 -18.18 -10.22
N GLY A 122 -13.83 -18.08 -8.89
CA GLY A 122 -15.05 -18.24 -8.10
C GLY A 122 -16.20 -17.35 -8.55
N PHE A 123 -15.93 -16.06 -8.72
CA PHE A 123 -16.95 -15.11 -9.14
C PHE A 123 -17.41 -15.35 -10.58
N TYR A 124 -16.48 -15.68 -11.48
CA TYR A 124 -16.82 -16.06 -12.85
C TYR A 124 -17.70 -17.32 -12.90
N ARG A 125 -17.49 -18.31 -12.02
CA ARG A 125 -18.39 -19.48 -11.92
C ARG A 125 -19.80 -19.08 -11.50
N LYS A 126 -19.96 -18.14 -10.56
CA LYS A 126 -21.28 -17.61 -10.16
C LYS A 126 -22.03 -16.97 -11.33
N PHE A 127 -21.30 -16.25 -12.19
CA PHE A 127 -21.85 -15.74 -13.45
C PHE A 127 -22.26 -16.85 -14.41
N ARG A 128 -21.38 -17.82 -14.65
CA ARG A 128 -21.66 -18.96 -15.54
C ARG A 128 -22.83 -19.84 -15.07
N ASN A 129 -23.10 -19.85 -13.76
CA ASN A 129 -24.23 -20.55 -13.16
C ASN A 129 -25.54 -19.74 -13.15
N GLY A 130 -25.51 -18.47 -13.61
CA GLY A 130 -26.68 -17.59 -13.62
C GLY A 130 -27.03 -16.98 -12.27
N GLU A 131 -26.19 -17.14 -11.25
CA GLU A 131 -26.38 -16.52 -9.93
C GLU A 131 -26.08 -15.01 -9.99
N VAL A 132 -25.19 -14.61 -10.90
CA VAL A 132 -24.73 -13.24 -11.14
C VAL A 132 -24.94 -12.90 -12.61
N THR A 133 -25.46 -11.71 -12.93
CA THR A 133 -25.62 -11.26 -14.32
C THR A 133 -24.35 -10.61 -14.87
N GLY A 134 -24.27 -10.44 -16.19
CA GLY A 134 -23.13 -9.76 -16.81
C GLY A 134 -23.01 -8.32 -16.33
N GLU A 135 -24.14 -7.62 -16.17
CA GLU A 135 -24.19 -6.24 -15.67
C GLU A 135 -23.75 -6.14 -14.21
N GLU A 136 -24.07 -7.14 -13.38
CA GLU A 136 -23.56 -7.23 -12.01
C GLU A 136 -22.03 -7.42 -12.01
N MET A 137 -21.48 -8.26 -12.90
CA MET A 137 -20.03 -8.35 -13.07
C MET A 137 -19.42 -7.02 -13.57
N ALA A 138 -20.07 -6.35 -14.52
CA ALA A 138 -19.63 -5.05 -15.02
C ALA A 138 -19.61 -4.00 -13.90
N SER A 139 -20.53 -4.09 -12.93
CA SER A 139 -20.54 -3.19 -11.78
C SER A 139 -19.30 -3.34 -10.90
N VAL A 140 -18.79 -4.56 -10.69
CA VAL A 140 -17.54 -4.79 -9.97
C VAL A 140 -16.35 -4.27 -10.78
N ILE A 141 -16.32 -4.53 -12.08
CA ILE A 141 -15.25 -4.01 -12.95
C ILE A 141 -15.21 -2.48 -12.90
N ALA A 142 -16.38 -1.82 -12.95
CA ALA A 142 -16.48 -0.37 -12.84
C ALA A 142 -16.03 0.16 -11.47
N HIS A 143 -16.33 -0.57 -10.39
CA HIS A 143 -15.87 -0.25 -9.03
C HIS A 143 -14.34 -0.35 -8.90
N GLU A 144 -13.75 -1.45 -9.37
CA GLU A 144 -12.30 -1.63 -9.39
C GLU A 144 -11.60 -0.57 -10.26
N LEU A 145 -12.19 -0.19 -11.39
CA LEU A 145 -11.71 0.94 -12.19
C LEU A 145 -11.76 2.26 -11.42
N GLY A 146 -12.78 2.48 -10.58
CA GLY A 146 -12.86 3.63 -9.69
C GLY A 146 -11.67 3.72 -8.74
N HIS A 147 -11.28 2.60 -8.12
CA HIS A 147 -10.08 2.54 -7.27
C HIS A 147 -8.80 2.91 -8.03
N VAL A 148 -8.67 2.49 -9.28
CA VAL A 148 -7.51 2.83 -10.13
C VAL A 148 -7.54 4.30 -10.51
N ALA A 149 -8.66 4.78 -11.04
CA ALA A 149 -8.82 6.13 -11.56
C ALA A 149 -8.60 7.20 -10.48
N LEU A 150 -9.08 6.94 -9.27
CA LEU A 150 -8.93 7.85 -8.12
C LEU A 150 -7.61 7.65 -7.37
N GLY A 151 -6.81 6.64 -7.75
CA GLY A 151 -5.50 6.40 -7.19
C GLY A 151 -5.54 5.92 -5.73
N HIS A 152 -6.60 5.23 -5.30
CA HIS A 152 -6.78 4.77 -3.93
C HIS A 152 -5.61 3.89 -3.44
N ALA A 153 -5.10 2.98 -4.27
CA ALA A 153 -3.94 2.17 -3.94
C ALA A 153 -2.66 3.00 -3.68
N ARG A 154 -2.44 4.05 -4.48
CA ARG A 154 -1.31 4.98 -4.31
C ARG A 154 -1.48 5.83 -3.05
N ARG A 155 -2.68 6.36 -2.81
CA ARG A 155 -3.01 7.16 -1.62
C ARG A 155 -2.83 6.34 -0.35
N ARG A 156 -3.38 5.13 -0.29
CA ARG A 156 -3.25 4.21 0.85
C ARG A 156 -1.79 3.87 1.17
N MET A 157 -0.93 3.76 0.15
CA MET A 157 0.50 3.52 0.35
C MET A 157 1.22 4.74 0.94
N ILE A 158 0.91 5.94 0.44
CA ILE A 158 1.45 7.20 0.97
C ILE A 158 0.97 7.40 2.41
N ASP A 159 -0.32 7.19 2.64
CA ASP A 159 -0.94 7.31 3.96
C ASP A 159 -0.35 6.30 4.93
N PHE A 160 -0.02 5.08 4.52
CA PHE A 160 0.64 4.11 5.40
C PHE A 160 2.02 4.61 5.87
N SER A 161 2.80 5.24 4.97
CA SER A 161 4.08 5.84 5.34
C SER A 161 3.89 7.04 6.28
N GLY A 162 2.96 7.94 5.95
CA GLY A 162 2.62 9.11 6.77
C GLY A 162 2.04 8.74 8.14
N GLN A 163 1.17 7.73 8.20
CA GLN A 163 0.59 7.20 9.43
C GLN A 163 1.64 6.56 10.32
N ASN A 164 2.63 5.85 9.77
CA ASN A 164 3.74 5.33 10.56
C ASN A 164 4.60 6.46 11.13
N ALA A 165 4.89 7.49 10.34
CA ALA A 165 5.61 8.67 10.84
C ALA A 165 4.83 9.41 11.94
N LEU A 166 3.52 9.62 11.73
CA LEU A 166 2.61 10.23 12.71
C LEU A 166 2.50 9.39 13.98
N ARG A 167 2.37 8.07 13.83
CA ARG A 167 2.33 7.10 14.94
C ARG A 167 3.62 7.17 15.74
N THR A 168 4.78 7.18 15.10
CA THR A 168 6.08 7.34 15.77
C THR A 168 6.17 8.69 16.48
N ALA A 169 5.73 9.79 15.86
CA ALA A 169 5.68 11.10 16.50
C ALA A 169 4.75 11.12 17.72
N LEU A 170 3.55 10.56 17.61
CA LEU A 170 2.59 10.43 18.71
C LEU A 170 3.13 9.56 19.84
N ILE A 171 3.80 8.44 19.54
CA ILE A 171 4.46 7.59 20.53
C ILE A 171 5.57 8.36 21.26
N MET A 172 6.38 9.15 20.55
CA MET A 172 7.45 9.95 21.17
C MET A 172 6.89 11.05 22.08
N VAL A 173 5.81 11.71 21.67
CA VAL A 173 5.19 12.78 22.47
C VAL A 173 4.39 12.19 23.63
N LEU A 174 3.43 11.29 23.37
CA LEU A 174 2.57 10.72 24.39
C LEU A 174 3.32 9.78 25.34
N GLY A 175 4.33 9.05 24.85
CA GLY A 175 5.18 8.20 25.69
C GLY A 175 6.00 8.97 26.72
N ARG A 176 6.18 10.29 26.53
CA ARG A 176 6.82 11.18 27.51
C ARG A 176 5.87 11.59 28.64
N PHE A 177 4.56 11.60 28.41
CA PHE A 177 3.55 12.05 29.37
C PHE A 177 2.79 10.89 30.02
N VAL A 178 2.51 9.82 29.28
CA VAL A 178 1.76 8.64 29.74
C VAL A 178 2.39 7.36 29.15
N PRO A 179 3.40 6.78 29.83
CA PRO A 179 4.06 5.55 29.39
C PRO A 179 3.04 4.40 29.21
N PHE A 180 3.23 3.56 28.19
CA PHE A 180 2.38 2.42 27.81
C PHE A 180 0.96 2.75 27.33
N VAL A 181 0.21 3.64 27.98
CA VAL A 181 -1.16 4.02 27.56
C VAL A 181 -1.14 4.91 26.31
N GLY A 182 -0.16 5.80 26.18
CA GLY A 182 -0.02 6.68 25.02
C GLY A 182 0.17 5.93 23.70
N VAL A 183 0.84 4.78 23.73
CA VAL A 183 1.02 3.90 22.56
C VAL A 183 -0.31 3.26 22.14
N TRP A 184 -1.12 2.82 23.11
CA TRP A 184 -2.42 2.22 22.84
C TRP A 184 -3.41 3.24 22.24
N ILE A 185 -3.45 4.45 22.81
CA ILE A 185 -4.27 5.56 22.29
C ILE A 185 -3.83 5.95 20.87
N ALA A 186 -2.52 6.08 20.63
CA ALA A 186 -2.00 6.40 19.31
C ALA A 186 -2.41 5.34 18.27
N ASN A 187 -2.27 4.05 18.61
CA ASN A 187 -2.68 2.94 17.73
C ASN A 187 -4.18 2.96 17.44
N MET A 188 -5.01 3.21 18.45
CA MET A 188 -6.46 3.30 18.29
C MET A 188 -6.85 4.44 17.34
N LEU A 189 -6.29 5.64 17.54
CA LEU A 189 -6.57 6.80 16.69
C LEU A 189 -6.13 6.57 15.24
N THR A 190 -4.95 5.99 15.02
CA THR A 190 -4.48 5.67 13.67
C THR A 190 -5.36 4.64 12.98
N SER A 191 -5.84 3.62 13.71
CA SER A 191 -6.74 2.60 13.16
C SER A 191 -8.11 3.17 12.80
N VAL A 192 -8.67 4.06 13.64
CA VAL A 192 -9.92 4.77 13.33
C VAL A 192 -9.75 5.66 12.09
N LEU A 193 -8.63 6.37 11.98
CA LEU A 193 -8.36 7.20 10.80
C LEU A 193 -8.21 6.35 9.53
N ALA A 194 -7.43 5.27 9.58
CA ALA A 194 -7.24 4.34 8.47
C ALA A 194 -8.58 3.72 8.01
N SER A 195 -9.42 3.29 8.96
CA SER A 195 -10.73 2.74 8.63
C SER A 195 -11.69 3.77 8.02
N LYS A 196 -11.67 5.02 8.48
CA LYS A 196 -12.47 6.10 7.86
C LYS A 196 -12.02 6.42 6.43
N LEU A 197 -10.71 6.54 6.21
CA LEU A 197 -10.14 6.76 4.87
C LEU A 197 -10.46 5.59 3.94
N SER A 198 -10.36 4.36 4.43
CA SER A 198 -10.76 3.18 3.67
C SER A 198 -12.23 3.22 3.30
N ARG A 199 -13.13 3.66 4.19
CA ARG A 199 -14.57 3.78 3.88
C ARG A 199 -14.85 4.89 2.87
N SER A 200 -14.16 6.03 2.95
CA SER A 200 -14.32 7.08 1.93
C SER A 200 -13.90 6.61 0.54
N ASP A 201 -12.80 5.84 0.44
CA ASP A 201 -12.36 5.27 -0.83
C ASP A 201 -13.45 4.37 -1.46
N GLU A 202 -14.18 3.60 -0.66
CA GLU A 202 -15.28 2.74 -1.13
C GLU A 202 -16.45 3.57 -1.69
N TYR A 203 -16.86 4.62 -1.00
CA TYR A 203 -17.94 5.51 -1.46
C TYR A 203 -17.55 6.27 -2.73
N GLU A 204 -16.30 6.71 -2.83
CA GLU A 204 -15.79 7.37 -4.04
C GLU A 204 -15.74 6.39 -5.23
N ALA A 205 -15.27 5.16 -5.01
CA ALA A 205 -15.26 4.11 -6.03
C ALA A 205 -16.68 3.69 -6.46
N ASP A 206 -17.63 3.64 -5.52
CA ASP A 206 -19.05 3.39 -5.82
C ASP A 206 -19.69 4.49 -6.65
N ALA A 207 -19.47 5.74 -6.28
CA ALA A 207 -20.00 6.88 -7.02
C ALA A 207 -19.40 6.93 -8.44
N TYR A 208 -18.10 6.63 -8.57
CA TYR A 208 -17.45 6.50 -9.87
C TYR A 208 -18.08 5.39 -10.71
N ALA A 209 -18.25 4.19 -10.13
CA ALA A 209 -18.87 3.06 -10.80
C ALA A 209 -20.31 3.37 -11.23
N ALA A 210 -21.11 3.96 -10.35
CA ALA A 210 -22.48 4.36 -10.65
C ALA A 210 -22.53 5.34 -11.84
N ALA A 211 -21.64 6.33 -11.87
CA ALA A 211 -21.57 7.32 -12.95
C ALA A 211 -21.15 6.66 -14.27
N LEU A 212 -20.13 5.79 -14.23
CA LEU A 212 -19.65 5.07 -15.40
C LEU A 212 -20.71 4.10 -15.95
N LEU A 213 -21.35 3.31 -15.09
CA LEU A 213 -22.43 2.40 -15.49
C LEU A 213 -23.62 3.15 -16.09
N THR A 214 -23.96 4.31 -15.51
CA THR A 214 -25.02 5.18 -16.03
C THR A 214 -24.63 5.74 -17.41
N LYS A 215 -23.42 6.26 -17.56
CA LYS A 215 -22.89 6.75 -18.84
C LYS A 215 -22.85 5.65 -19.90
N ALA A 216 -22.54 4.42 -19.52
CA ALA A 216 -22.51 3.26 -20.40
C ALA A 216 -23.91 2.73 -20.77
N GLY A 217 -25.00 3.29 -20.23
CA GLY A 217 -26.38 2.85 -20.46
C GLY A 217 -26.72 1.53 -19.76
N ILE A 218 -26.03 1.21 -18.67
CA ILE A 218 -26.29 0.04 -17.80
C ILE A 218 -27.12 0.46 -16.58
N GLY A 219 -26.82 1.65 -16.02
CA GLY A 219 -27.48 2.20 -14.84
C GLY A 219 -26.96 1.61 -13.51
N VAL A 220 -27.49 2.11 -12.39
CA VAL A 220 -27.02 1.78 -11.03
C VAL A 220 -27.66 0.50 -10.46
N GLY A 221 -28.75 0.02 -11.08
CA GLY A 221 -29.50 -1.16 -10.64
C GLY A 221 -28.65 -2.41 -10.40
N PRO A 222 -27.76 -2.81 -11.33
CA PRO A 222 -26.91 -3.99 -11.17
C PRO A 222 -25.96 -3.89 -9.97
N GLN A 223 -25.43 -2.70 -9.68
CA GLN A 223 -24.55 -2.49 -8.52
C GLN A 223 -25.31 -2.73 -7.20
N LYS A 224 -26.54 -2.19 -7.08
CA LYS A 224 -27.40 -2.41 -5.90
C LYS A 224 -27.83 -3.88 -5.80
N SER A 225 -28.21 -4.50 -6.91
CA SER A 225 -28.58 -5.91 -6.97
C SER A 225 -27.46 -6.82 -6.47
N LEU A 226 -26.23 -6.57 -6.94
CA LEU A 226 -25.07 -7.33 -6.49
C LEU A 226 -24.83 -7.15 -4.99
N PHE A 227 -24.93 -5.93 -4.44
CA PHE A 227 -24.79 -5.70 -3.00
C PHE A 227 -25.77 -6.51 -2.16
N HIS A 228 -27.02 -6.67 -2.61
CA HIS A 228 -27.98 -7.55 -1.94
C HIS A 228 -27.63 -9.05 -2.08
N LYS A 229 -27.01 -9.45 -3.19
CA LYS A 229 -26.62 -10.85 -3.43
C LYS A 229 -25.31 -11.24 -2.76
N LEU A 230 -24.40 -10.31 -2.46
CA LEU A 230 -23.07 -10.65 -1.93
C LEU A 230 -23.13 -11.43 -0.62
N ASP A 231 -24.08 -11.12 0.26
CA ASP A 231 -24.30 -11.86 1.50
C ASP A 231 -24.69 -13.34 1.28
N SER A 232 -25.34 -13.66 0.15
CA SER A 232 -25.73 -15.03 -0.20
C SER A 232 -24.74 -15.74 -1.13
N LEU A 233 -24.04 -14.99 -1.98
CA LEU A 233 -23.02 -15.49 -2.91
C LEU A 233 -21.73 -15.92 -2.20
N THR A 234 -21.50 -15.36 -1.02
CA THR A 234 -20.34 -15.70 -0.20
C THR A 234 -20.67 -16.84 0.76
N GLU A 235 -20.10 -18.01 0.47
CA GLU A 235 -20.19 -19.16 1.38
C GLU A 235 -19.62 -18.78 2.75
N LYS A 236 -20.47 -18.70 3.76
CA LYS A 236 -20.06 -18.59 5.16
C LYS A 236 -19.32 -19.87 5.54
N ARG A 237 -18.00 -19.90 5.38
CA ARG A 237 -17.19 -20.86 6.16
C ARG A 237 -17.39 -20.51 7.63
N ALA A 238 -17.81 -21.48 8.43
CA ALA A 238 -18.12 -21.27 9.84
C ALA A 238 -16.97 -20.49 10.53
N GLY A 239 -17.27 -19.27 11.00
CA GLY A 239 -16.32 -18.41 11.72
C GLY A 239 -15.46 -17.46 10.87
N MET A 240 -15.56 -17.45 9.53
CA MET A 240 -14.80 -16.51 8.69
C MET A 240 -15.73 -15.57 7.92
N ALA A 241 -15.41 -14.27 7.96
CA ALA A 241 -16.06 -13.30 7.10
C ALA A 241 -15.69 -13.56 5.63
N PRO A 242 -16.64 -13.39 4.69
CA PRO A 242 -16.39 -13.46 3.26
C PRO A 242 -15.21 -12.61 2.78
N ALA A 243 -14.45 -13.12 1.81
CA ALA A 243 -13.30 -12.40 1.22
C ALA A 243 -13.68 -10.99 0.74
N TRP A 244 -14.84 -10.85 0.10
CA TRP A 244 -15.38 -9.54 -0.30
C TRP A 244 -15.64 -8.61 0.88
N LEU A 245 -16.32 -9.09 1.94
CA LEU A 245 -16.64 -8.25 3.11
C LEU A 245 -15.39 -7.86 3.91
N LEU A 246 -14.32 -8.65 3.80
CA LEU A 246 -13.02 -8.33 4.39
C LEU A 246 -12.32 -7.18 3.64
N SER A 247 -12.46 -7.10 2.32
CA SER A 247 -11.89 -6.00 1.53
C SER A 247 -12.82 -4.79 1.40
N HIS A 248 -14.15 -5.00 1.45
CA HIS A 248 -15.18 -4.00 1.16
C HIS A 248 -16.34 -4.07 2.19
N PRO A 249 -16.19 -3.49 3.39
CA PRO A 249 -17.22 -3.53 4.43
C PRO A 249 -18.41 -2.59 4.14
N ASP A 250 -19.56 -2.87 4.78
CA ASP A 250 -20.74 -1.99 4.93
C ASP A 250 -21.63 -1.82 3.68
N THR A 251 -22.24 -2.92 3.21
CA THR A 251 -23.11 -2.94 2.03
C THR A 251 -24.37 -2.08 2.17
N ALA A 252 -25.00 -2.04 3.34
CA ALA A 252 -26.27 -1.33 3.55
C ALA A 252 -26.14 0.20 3.39
N GLN A 253 -25.11 0.81 3.98
CA GLN A 253 -24.89 2.26 3.85
C GLN A 253 -24.49 2.65 2.43
N ARG A 254 -23.72 1.79 1.75
CA ARG A 254 -23.34 1.99 0.34
C ARG A 254 -24.55 1.96 -0.58
N ILE A 255 -25.50 1.04 -0.37
CA ILE A 255 -26.77 1.03 -1.11
C ILE A 255 -27.53 2.35 -0.92
N ALA A 256 -27.69 2.81 0.33
CA ALA A 256 -28.38 4.07 0.62
C ALA A 256 -27.69 5.28 -0.07
N ALA A 257 -26.36 5.31 -0.08
CA ALA A 257 -25.60 6.35 -0.78
C ALA A 257 -25.83 6.31 -2.31
N LEU A 258 -25.89 5.12 -2.90
CA LEU A 258 -26.20 4.93 -4.32
C LEU A 258 -27.62 5.38 -4.67
N GLU A 259 -28.61 5.08 -3.82
CA GLU A 259 -29.99 5.54 -4.00
C GLU A 259 -30.12 7.06 -3.92
N GLN A 260 -29.38 7.68 -2.99
CA GLN A 260 -29.31 9.13 -2.89
C GLN A 260 -28.61 9.76 -4.12
N LEU A 261 -27.56 9.11 -4.65
CA LEU A 261 -26.90 9.56 -5.87
C LEU A 261 -27.86 9.49 -7.07
N GLU A 262 -28.56 8.37 -7.23
CA GLU A 262 -29.53 8.14 -8.31
C GLU A 262 -30.69 9.14 -8.25
N SER A 263 -31.23 9.44 -7.07
CA SER A 263 -32.34 10.39 -6.93
C SER A 263 -31.94 11.82 -7.31
N ARG A 264 -30.70 12.24 -7.01
CA ARG A 264 -30.16 13.54 -7.42
C ARG A 264 -30.05 13.67 -8.94
N TRP A 265 -29.64 12.62 -9.64
CA TRP A 265 -29.57 12.65 -11.11
C TRP A 265 -30.96 12.76 -11.74
N LYS A 266 -31.94 12.01 -11.23
CA LYS A 266 -33.33 12.07 -11.73
C LYS A 266 -34.03 13.40 -11.53
N THR A 267 -33.58 14.21 -10.57
CA THR A 267 -34.15 15.55 -10.30
C THR A 267 -33.44 16.67 -11.05
N SER A 268 -32.37 16.35 -11.78
CA SER A 268 -31.58 17.32 -12.55
C SER A 268 -31.94 17.34 -14.04
N ASP A 269 -32.82 16.44 -14.49
CA ASP A 269 -33.40 16.36 -15.84
C ASP A 269 -34.80 17.02 -15.89
#